data_AF-A0A945NUT7-F1
#
_entry.id   AF-A0A945NUT7-F1
#
_cell.length_a   1.000
_cell.length_b   1.000
_cell.length_c   1.000
_cell.angle_alpha   90.00
_cell.angle_beta   90.00
_cell.angle_gamma   90.00
#
_symmetry.space_group_name_H-M   'P 1'
#
loop_
_entity.id
_entity.type
_entity.pdbx_description
1 polymer ?
#
loop_
_entity_poly.entity_id
_entity_poly.type
_entity_poly.pdbx_seq_one_letter_code
_entity_poly.pdbx_strand_id
1 'polypeptide(L)'
;MNLTTSNNHSSLKFVAAGIALALAVAACSSDSESSTGTAVPVANSAAPTVGTDAPPAGGTDAPDSAAETVNTDAPADEPKVPTDDATPMDVGYAYASNVDTHRLVVIDVCDVKDLLDVDPIDFDAINVIYTDGKNSVKDDGVRTIAGFATGEDKKHGLSDFYGTPAPLDEFVSSAIAGTGVFEGASDDVRSQGVEKGMQNQIMIAWVMHELNSAIAKAQDGNFDVAKGAVHNWDEGWAFYAGAEPGCGPYGTADKRGENFGTLTDGGTSVSN
;
A
#
# COMPACT_ATOMS: atom_id res chain seq x y z
N MET A 1 -55.97 31.78 -21.33
CA MET A 1 -54.93 30.87 -21.86
C MET A 1 -54.08 30.42 -20.68
N ASN A 2 -54.39 29.27 -20.12
CA ASN A 2 -53.58 28.57 -19.12
C ASN A 2 -53.32 27.18 -19.70
N LEU A 3 -52.07 26.88 -20.05
CA LEU A 3 -51.66 25.53 -20.39
C LEU A 3 -51.15 24.82 -19.14
N THR A 4 -51.91 23.83 -18.73
CA THR A 4 -51.53 22.76 -17.83
C THR A 4 -50.47 21.89 -18.51
N THR A 5 -49.38 21.55 -17.83
CA THR A 5 -48.50 20.45 -18.25
C THR A 5 -48.30 19.52 -17.07
N SER A 6 -48.92 18.35 -17.20
CA SER A 6 -48.66 17.13 -16.44
C SER A 6 -47.26 16.61 -16.75
N ASN A 7 -46.56 16.05 -15.76
CA ASN A 7 -45.82 14.81 -15.98
C ASN A 7 -45.45 14.10 -14.67
N ASN A 8 -46.23 13.04 -14.40
CA ASN A 8 -45.87 11.70 -13.97
C ASN A 8 -44.65 11.48 -13.05
N HIS A 9 -45.01 11.04 -11.84
CA HIS A 9 -44.23 10.22 -10.93
C HIS A 9 -43.60 8.99 -11.62
N SER A 10 -42.31 8.79 -11.41
CA SER A 10 -41.68 7.46 -11.48
C SER A 10 -40.98 7.20 -10.15
N SER A 11 -41.57 6.32 -9.36
CA SER A 11 -41.04 5.79 -8.11
C SER A 11 -39.87 4.84 -8.41
N LEU A 12 -38.65 5.28 -8.18
CA LEU A 12 -37.47 4.41 -8.25
C LEU A 12 -37.42 3.57 -6.96
N LYS A 13 -37.65 2.27 -7.11
CA LYS A 13 -37.52 1.28 -6.04
C LYS A 13 -36.02 1.12 -5.72
N PHE A 14 -35.62 1.46 -4.49
CA PHE A 14 -34.32 1.08 -3.96
C PHE A 14 -34.27 -0.45 -3.80
N VAL A 15 -33.46 -1.11 -4.62
CA VAL A 15 -33.04 -2.49 -4.38
C VAL A 15 -31.76 -2.40 -3.55
N ALA A 16 -31.86 -2.79 -2.27
CA ALA A 16 -30.69 -2.99 -1.41
C ALA A 16 -29.93 -4.22 -1.92
N ALA A 17 -28.81 -4.00 -2.59
CA ALA A 17 -27.84 -5.03 -2.89
C ALA A 17 -26.82 -5.07 -1.74
N GLY A 18 -27.07 -5.92 -0.75
CA GLY A 18 -26.08 -6.26 0.26
C GLY A 18 -24.98 -7.09 -0.40
N ILE A 19 -23.80 -6.50 -0.57
CA ILE A 19 -22.59 -7.25 -0.92
C ILE A 19 -21.98 -7.72 0.40
N ALA A 20 -22.16 -9.01 0.68
CA ALA A 20 -21.38 -9.69 1.70
C ALA A 20 -19.94 -9.80 1.20
N LEU A 21 -19.06 -8.98 1.76
CA LEU A 21 -17.62 -9.07 1.53
C LEU A 21 -17.09 -10.26 2.34
N ALA A 22 -16.93 -11.40 1.69
CA ALA A 22 -16.22 -12.54 2.26
C ALA A 22 -14.71 -12.25 2.23
N LEU A 23 -14.16 -11.68 3.30
CA LEU A 23 -12.73 -11.70 3.55
C LEU A 23 -12.33 -13.14 3.90
N ALA A 24 -11.71 -13.83 2.93
CA ALA A 24 -10.93 -15.03 3.24
C ALA A 24 -9.64 -14.59 3.93
N VAL A 25 -9.64 -14.57 5.27
CA VAL A 25 -8.42 -14.46 6.06
C VAL A 25 -7.67 -15.78 5.91
N ALA A 26 -6.61 -15.77 5.09
CA ALA A 26 -5.67 -16.87 4.98
C ALA A 26 -4.24 -16.32 5.10
N ALA A 27 -3.78 -16.24 6.35
CA ALA A 27 -2.43 -16.57 6.82
C ALA A 27 -2.19 -15.91 8.19
N CYS A 28 -2.84 -16.43 9.23
CA CYS A 28 -2.31 -16.32 10.58
C CYS A 28 -1.16 -17.31 10.69
N SER A 29 0.05 -16.83 10.95
CA SER A 29 1.05 -17.62 11.66
C SER A 29 1.44 -16.81 12.87
N SER A 30 0.82 -17.14 13.99
CA SER A 30 1.33 -16.84 15.32
C SER A 30 2.34 -17.95 15.64
N ASP A 31 3.51 -17.58 16.11
CA ASP A 31 4.60 -18.50 16.44
C ASP A 31 4.16 -19.58 17.44
N SER A 32 4.22 -20.85 17.06
CA SER A 32 4.21 -22.02 17.96
C SER A 32 4.68 -23.28 17.21
N GLU A 33 5.88 -23.74 17.57
CA GLU A 33 6.48 -25.07 17.48
C GLU A 33 5.87 -26.15 16.55
N SER A 34 6.72 -26.59 15.60
CA SER A 34 6.84 -27.93 14.97
C SER A 34 5.78 -28.99 15.32
N SER A 35 4.97 -29.37 14.31
CA SER A 35 4.39 -30.71 14.24
C SER A 35 4.09 -31.11 12.79
N THR A 36 4.70 -32.21 12.37
CA THR A 36 4.58 -32.86 11.06
C THR A 36 3.16 -33.39 10.80
N GLY A 37 2.60 -33.14 9.61
CA GLY A 37 1.26 -33.63 9.25
C GLY A 37 0.96 -33.70 7.75
N THR A 38 1.45 -34.78 7.12
CA THR A 38 0.93 -35.57 5.98
C THR A 38 -0.08 -34.96 5.00
N ALA A 39 0.35 -34.82 3.73
CA ALA A 39 -0.50 -34.56 2.56
C ALA A 39 -1.30 -35.81 2.14
N VAL A 40 -2.56 -35.61 1.70
CA VAL A 40 -3.38 -36.62 1.00
C VAL A 40 -3.98 -36.01 -0.27
N PRO A 41 -3.90 -36.67 -1.45
CA PRO A 41 -4.33 -36.13 -2.74
C PRO A 41 -5.71 -36.64 -3.19
N VAL A 42 -6.45 -35.87 -4.00
CA VAL A 42 -7.65 -36.32 -4.76
C VAL A 42 -7.71 -35.50 -6.06
N ALA A 43 -7.31 -36.03 -7.23
CA ALA A 43 -8.00 -36.92 -8.18
C ALA A 43 -8.86 -36.19 -9.23
N ASN A 44 -8.43 -36.38 -10.48
CA ASN A 44 -8.90 -35.85 -11.75
C ASN A 44 -10.30 -36.38 -12.12
N SER A 45 -11.19 -35.56 -12.68
CA SER A 45 -12.43 -36.03 -13.33
C SER A 45 -12.66 -35.30 -14.65
N ALA A 46 -12.88 -36.11 -15.69
CA ALA A 46 -12.83 -35.77 -17.10
C ALA A 46 -14.05 -34.98 -17.62
N ALA A 47 -13.80 -34.19 -18.67
CA ALA A 47 -14.78 -33.44 -19.45
C ALA A 47 -15.55 -34.32 -20.46
N PRO A 48 -16.76 -33.93 -20.90
CA PRO A 48 -17.43 -34.54 -22.05
C PRO A 48 -17.09 -33.80 -23.37
N THR A 49 -16.87 -34.59 -24.42
CA THR A 49 -16.58 -34.16 -25.80
C THR A 49 -17.85 -34.00 -26.65
N VAL A 50 -17.99 -32.87 -27.34
CA VAL A 50 -18.81 -32.63 -28.55
C VAL A 50 -18.06 -31.50 -29.28
N GLY A 51 -17.73 -31.47 -30.56
CA GLY A 51 -18.15 -32.11 -31.80
C GLY A 51 -17.57 -31.19 -32.89
N THR A 52 -16.86 -31.74 -33.86
CA THR A 52 -16.09 -30.98 -34.87
C THR A 52 -17.01 -30.38 -35.93
N ASP A 53 -17.05 -29.05 -36.04
CA ASP A 53 -17.41 -28.33 -37.28
C ASP A 53 -16.77 -26.93 -37.26
N ALA A 54 -15.86 -26.67 -38.20
CA ALA A 54 -15.24 -25.36 -38.43
C ALA A 54 -16.03 -24.60 -39.52
N PRO A 55 -16.29 -23.29 -39.36
CA PRO A 55 -15.72 -22.29 -40.27
C PRO A 55 -15.56 -20.88 -39.64
N PRO A 56 -15.17 -19.84 -40.42
CA PRO A 56 -13.89 -19.59 -41.07
C PRO A 56 -13.04 -18.55 -40.30
N ALA A 57 -11.78 -18.39 -40.70
CA ALA A 57 -10.84 -17.43 -40.13
C ALA A 57 -11.34 -15.97 -40.25
N GLY A 58 -11.36 -15.25 -39.13
CA GLY A 58 -11.63 -13.81 -39.08
C GLY A 58 -11.12 -13.18 -37.78
N GLY A 59 -10.17 -12.25 -37.93
CA GLY A 59 -9.87 -11.15 -36.99
C GLY A 59 -9.35 -11.53 -35.60
N THR A 60 -8.03 -11.55 -35.41
CA THR A 60 -7.42 -11.43 -34.08
C THR A 60 -7.43 -9.96 -33.64
N ASP A 61 -8.47 -9.55 -32.92
CA ASP A 61 -8.40 -8.32 -32.11
C ASP A 61 -7.70 -8.68 -30.79
N ALA A 62 -6.38 -8.54 -30.79
CA ALA A 62 -5.59 -8.51 -29.55
C ALA A 62 -5.93 -7.21 -28.80
N PRO A 63 -6.02 -7.23 -27.45
CA PRO A 63 -6.17 -5.99 -26.69
C PRO A 63 -4.91 -5.15 -26.87
N ASP A 64 -5.10 -3.92 -27.36
CA ASP A 64 -4.09 -2.91 -27.58
C ASP A 64 -3.43 -2.53 -26.24
N SER A 65 -2.34 -3.22 -25.89
CA SER A 65 -1.38 -2.71 -24.90
C SER A 65 -0.50 -1.69 -25.60
N ALA A 66 -1.03 -0.47 -25.73
CA ALA A 66 -0.19 0.69 -26.01
C ALA A 66 0.70 0.90 -24.78
N ALA A 67 1.88 0.27 -24.78
CA ALA A 67 2.97 0.68 -23.92
C ALA A 67 3.29 2.13 -24.29
N GLU A 68 3.16 3.06 -23.34
CA GLU A 68 3.69 4.41 -23.53
C GLU A 68 5.16 4.30 -23.86
N THR A 69 5.53 4.77 -25.05
CA THR A 69 6.93 4.90 -25.44
C THR A 69 7.53 6.03 -24.62
N VAL A 70 8.25 5.68 -23.54
CA VAL A 70 9.11 6.62 -22.82
C VAL A 70 10.17 7.10 -23.80
N ASN A 71 10.20 8.40 -24.06
CA ASN A 71 11.17 9.00 -24.96
C ASN A 71 12.57 8.91 -24.33
N THR A 72 13.42 8.02 -24.84
CA THR A 72 14.80 7.80 -24.35
C THR A 72 15.80 8.84 -24.88
N ASP A 73 15.35 9.80 -25.71
CA ASP A 73 16.23 10.77 -26.38
C ASP A 73 16.44 12.07 -25.56
N ALA A 74 16.16 12.06 -24.26
CA ALA A 74 16.61 13.15 -23.40
C ALA A 74 18.15 13.20 -23.44
N PRO A 75 18.77 14.37 -23.71
CA PRO A 75 20.22 14.46 -23.71
C PRO A 75 20.73 13.97 -22.36
N ALA A 76 21.68 13.04 -22.38
CA ALA A 76 22.34 12.57 -21.18
C ALA A 76 23.05 13.76 -20.52
N ASP A 77 22.41 14.35 -19.52
CA ASP A 77 23.08 15.23 -18.56
C ASP A 77 24.31 14.50 -18.01
N GLU A 78 25.35 15.26 -17.68
CA GLU A 78 26.48 14.75 -16.89
C GLU A 78 25.95 13.91 -15.70
N PRO A 79 26.58 12.77 -15.37
CA PRO A 79 26.15 11.94 -14.25
C PRO A 79 26.02 12.81 -12.99
N LYS A 80 24.80 12.91 -12.46
CA LYS A 80 24.55 13.71 -11.26
C LYS A 80 25.11 12.95 -10.06
N VAL A 81 25.92 13.66 -9.28
CA VAL A 81 26.60 13.13 -8.10
C VAL A 81 25.63 13.17 -6.91
N PRO A 82 25.64 12.17 -6.00
CA PRO A 82 24.94 12.27 -4.73
C PRO A 82 25.26 13.57 -3.99
N THR A 83 24.31 14.08 -3.19
CA THR A 83 24.57 15.22 -2.31
C THR A 83 25.58 14.84 -1.22
N ASP A 84 26.36 15.81 -0.73
CA ASP A 84 27.35 15.57 0.32
C ASP A 84 26.73 15.03 1.62
N ASP A 85 25.45 15.32 1.83
CA ASP A 85 24.64 14.89 2.97
C ASP A 85 23.68 13.74 2.63
N ALA A 86 23.91 13.04 1.50
CA ALA A 86 23.07 11.91 1.11
C ALA A 86 23.05 10.83 2.21
N THR A 87 21.88 10.26 2.43
CA THR A 87 21.74 9.18 3.39
C THR A 87 22.61 7.98 2.94
N PRO A 88 23.43 7.35 3.80
CA PRO A 88 24.44 6.40 3.33
C PRO A 88 23.89 5.19 2.57
N MET A 89 23.04 4.38 3.21
CA MET A 89 22.45 3.17 2.63
C MET A 89 21.43 2.55 3.58
N ASP A 90 20.35 1.97 3.05
CA ASP A 90 19.49 1.00 3.76
C ASP A 90 19.31 -0.24 2.91
N VAL A 91 19.49 -1.43 3.51
CA VAL A 91 19.13 -2.74 2.92
C VAL A 91 19.51 -2.88 1.43
N GLY A 92 20.74 -2.48 1.09
CA GLY A 92 21.29 -2.62 -0.27
C GLY A 92 21.00 -1.45 -1.22
N TYR A 93 20.27 -0.42 -0.79
CA TYR A 93 19.98 0.78 -1.57
C TYR A 93 20.82 1.96 -1.09
N ALA A 94 21.64 2.53 -1.97
CA ALA A 94 22.40 3.75 -1.72
C ALA A 94 21.58 4.97 -2.17
N TYR A 95 21.33 5.92 -1.26
CA TYR A 95 20.60 7.13 -1.59
C TYR A 95 21.48 8.14 -2.31
N ALA A 96 20.87 8.93 -3.18
CA ALA A 96 21.54 10.03 -3.86
C ALA A 96 21.31 11.38 -3.16
N SER A 97 20.31 11.46 -2.27
CA SER A 97 19.90 12.68 -1.58
C SER A 97 19.67 12.42 -0.08
N ASN A 98 19.57 13.49 0.70
CA ASN A 98 19.28 13.40 2.13
C ASN A 98 17.80 13.14 2.37
N VAL A 99 17.48 11.94 2.87
CA VAL A 99 16.11 11.54 3.25
C VAL A 99 16.03 11.05 4.69
N ASP A 100 16.96 11.47 5.54
CA ASP A 100 17.11 10.97 6.90
C ASP A 100 15.81 11.05 7.71
N THR A 101 15.10 12.18 7.63
CA THR A 101 13.84 12.36 8.38
C THR A 101 12.70 11.49 7.85
N HIS A 102 12.67 11.18 6.54
CA HIS A 102 11.61 10.37 5.93
C HIS A 102 11.67 8.92 6.41
N ARG A 103 12.89 8.38 6.55
CA ARG A 103 13.15 7.02 7.02
C ARG A 103 12.62 6.74 8.41
N LEU A 104 12.47 7.78 9.23
CA LEU A 104 12.05 7.67 10.63
C LEU A 104 10.54 7.43 10.79
N VAL A 105 9.73 7.60 9.73
CA VAL A 105 8.29 7.26 9.81
C VAL A 105 8.08 5.77 10.09
N VAL A 106 8.95 4.91 9.57
CA VAL A 106 8.87 3.45 9.82
C VAL A 106 9.10 3.12 11.29
N ILE A 107 9.82 3.96 12.05
CA ILE A 107 10.01 3.77 13.49
C ILE A 107 8.68 4.03 14.23
N ASP A 108 7.85 4.96 13.79
CA ASP A 108 6.49 5.14 14.35
C ASP A 108 5.65 3.86 14.15
N VAL A 109 5.84 3.14 13.04
CA VAL A 109 5.20 1.83 12.81
C VAL A 109 5.74 0.76 13.75
N CYS A 110 7.05 0.76 14.06
CA CYS A 110 7.61 -0.13 15.08
C CYS A 110 7.03 0.16 16.46
N ASP A 111 7.01 1.44 16.87
CA ASP A 111 6.48 1.84 18.17
C ASP A 111 5.01 1.43 18.33
N VAL A 112 4.20 1.53 17.26
CA VAL A 112 2.82 1.01 17.26
C VAL A 112 2.77 -0.51 17.40
N LYS A 113 3.65 -1.25 16.73
CA LYS A 113 3.70 -2.72 16.85
C LYS A 113 4.02 -3.15 18.28
N ASP A 114 4.97 -2.49 18.93
CA ASP A 114 5.30 -2.76 20.33
C ASP A 114 4.09 -2.52 21.25
N LEU A 115 3.28 -1.48 20.97
CA LEU A 115 2.04 -1.21 21.70
C LEU A 115 0.91 -2.18 21.38
N LEU A 116 0.93 -2.86 20.24
CA LEU A 116 -0.04 -3.90 19.89
C LEU A 116 0.26 -5.24 20.60
N ASP A 117 1.48 -5.43 21.07
CA ASP A 117 1.92 -6.65 21.78
C ASP A 117 1.73 -6.56 23.31
N VAL A 118 1.25 -5.43 23.84
CA VAL A 118 0.95 -5.26 25.29
C VAL A 118 -0.44 -5.80 25.65
N ASP A 119 -0.60 -6.31 26.89
CA ASP A 119 -1.88 -6.85 27.40
C ASP A 119 -2.34 -6.09 28.67
N PRO A 120 -3.47 -5.35 28.64
CA PRO A 120 -4.33 -5.11 27.47
C PRO A 120 -3.71 -4.11 26.49
N ILE A 121 -4.08 -4.18 25.20
CA ILE A 121 -3.59 -3.29 24.14
C ILE A 121 -3.91 -1.82 24.45
N ASP A 122 -2.91 -0.95 24.32
CA ASP A 122 -3.05 0.49 24.55
C ASP A 122 -3.42 1.24 23.27
N PHE A 123 -4.69 1.16 22.87
CA PHE A 123 -5.22 1.85 21.69
C PHE A 123 -5.12 3.38 21.77
N ASP A 124 -5.13 3.95 22.97
CA ASP A 124 -4.99 5.40 23.15
C ASP A 124 -3.55 5.86 22.82
N ALA A 125 -2.54 5.13 23.31
CA ALA A 125 -1.14 5.39 22.96
C ALA A 125 -0.88 5.17 21.46
N ILE A 126 -1.47 4.14 20.86
CA ILE A 126 -1.41 3.90 19.41
C ILE A 126 -2.00 5.09 18.64
N ASN A 127 -3.15 5.61 19.09
CA ASN A 127 -3.79 6.75 18.45
C ASN A 127 -2.90 8.00 18.50
N VAL A 128 -2.18 8.23 19.61
CA VAL A 128 -1.22 9.33 19.72
C VAL A 128 -0.11 9.20 18.67
N ILE A 129 0.52 8.02 18.55
CA ILE A 129 1.58 7.83 17.54
C ILE A 129 1.02 7.98 16.12
N TYR A 130 -0.16 7.44 15.86
CA TYR A 130 -0.80 7.55 14.55
C TYR A 130 -1.05 8.99 14.13
N THR A 131 -1.61 9.80 15.04
CA THR A 131 -2.09 11.16 14.75
C THR A 131 -1.00 12.21 14.87
N ASP A 132 -0.18 12.13 15.91
CA ASP A 132 0.84 13.14 16.25
C ASP A 132 2.24 12.79 15.72
N GLY A 133 2.49 11.51 15.43
CA GLY A 133 3.81 11.00 15.09
C GLY A 133 4.80 11.14 16.25
N LYS A 134 6.01 10.56 16.10
CA LYS A 134 7.05 10.65 17.14
C LYS A 134 8.44 10.87 16.58
N ASN A 135 8.82 10.13 15.55
CA ASN A 135 10.22 10.02 15.15
C ASN A 135 10.59 10.91 13.94
N SER A 136 9.67 11.13 13.00
CA SER A 136 9.94 11.89 11.75
C SER A 136 9.78 13.40 11.90
N VAL A 137 10.68 14.02 12.68
CA VAL A 137 10.69 15.48 12.87
C VAL A 137 11.16 16.20 11.60
N LYS A 138 10.43 17.24 11.20
CA LYS A 138 10.73 18.20 10.13
C LYS A 138 10.73 19.61 10.72
N ASP A 139 11.11 20.61 9.92
CA ASP A 139 11.25 22.00 10.38
C ASP A 139 10.00 22.54 11.11
N ASP A 140 8.80 22.24 10.60
CA ASP A 140 7.52 22.70 11.17
C ASP A 140 6.64 21.55 11.72
N GLY A 141 7.25 20.61 12.46
CA GLY A 141 6.52 19.58 13.21
C GLY A 141 6.94 18.16 12.88
N VAL A 142 6.01 17.22 12.90
CA VAL A 142 6.29 15.79 12.68
C VAL A 142 5.52 15.31 11.44
N ARG A 143 6.11 14.42 10.63
CA ARG A 143 5.34 13.68 9.61
C ARG A 143 4.58 12.58 10.33
N THR A 144 3.26 12.55 10.15
CA THR A 144 2.40 11.60 10.84
C THR A 144 1.74 10.66 9.85
N ILE A 145 1.49 9.43 10.28
CA ILE A 145 0.86 8.40 9.44
C ILE A 145 -0.57 8.85 9.08
N ALA A 146 -1.31 9.41 10.04
CA ALA A 146 -2.64 10.00 9.81
C ALA A 146 -2.60 11.20 8.84
N GLY A 147 -1.61 12.09 8.99
CA GLY A 147 -1.44 13.25 8.11
C GLY A 147 -1.17 12.83 6.66
N PHE A 148 -0.55 11.67 6.44
CA PHE A 148 -0.50 11.11 5.09
C PHE A 148 -1.84 10.57 4.63
N ALA A 149 -2.46 9.72 5.45
CA ALA A 149 -3.64 8.93 5.14
C ALA A 149 -4.90 9.77 4.84
N THR A 150 -4.99 10.95 5.45
CA THR A 150 -6.09 11.91 5.24
C THR A 150 -5.98 12.69 3.93
N GLY A 151 -4.79 12.75 3.30
CA GLY A 151 -4.40 13.72 2.29
C GLY A 151 -5.42 13.97 1.16
N GLU A 152 -6.31 14.94 1.38
CA GLU A 152 -7.45 15.28 0.50
C GLU A 152 -7.01 15.71 -0.92
N ASP A 153 -5.74 16.09 -1.10
CA ASP A 153 -5.16 16.54 -2.37
C ASP A 153 -4.24 15.51 -3.04
N LYS A 154 -4.07 14.33 -2.45
CA LYS A 154 -3.23 13.28 -3.04
C LYS A 154 -4.05 12.53 -4.07
N LYS A 155 -3.68 12.69 -5.33
CA LYS A 155 -4.37 12.13 -6.51
C LYS A 155 -4.26 10.60 -6.57
N HIS A 156 -4.93 9.90 -5.67
CA HIS A 156 -5.20 8.48 -5.73
C HIS A 156 -6.72 8.32 -5.83
N GLY A 157 -7.24 7.67 -6.88
CA GLY A 157 -8.69 7.50 -7.11
C GLY A 157 -9.46 6.70 -6.06
N LEU A 158 -8.85 6.46 -4.89
CA LEU A 158 -9.40 5.75 -3.74
C LEU A 158 -10.64 6.46 -3.19
N SER A 159 -10.62 7.79 -3.09
CA SER A 159 -11.74 8.54 -2.48
C SER A 159 -13.05 8.38 -3.25
N ASP A 160 -12.98 8.42 -4.60
CA ASP A 160 -14.13 8.16 -5.47
C ASP A 160 -14.61 6.70 -5.36
N PHE A 161 -13.67 5.75 -5.31
CA PHE A 161 -14.00 4.32 -5.24
C PHE A 161 -14.67 3.95 -3.91
N TYR A 162 -14.15 4.47 -2.79
CA TYR A 162 -14.66 4.16 -1.44
C TYR A 162 -15.76 5.13 -0.97
N GLY A 163 -16.02 6.22 -1.69
CA GLY A 163 -17.06 7.19 -1.36
C GLY A 163 -16.79 8.00 -0.09
N THR A 164 -15.53 8.12 0.31
CA THR A 164 -15.06 8.85 1.50
C THR A 164 -13.80 9.65 1.13
N PRO A 165 -13.61 10.87 1.65
CA PRO A 165 -12.45 11.70 1.29
C PRO A 165 -11.12 11.07 1.71
N ALA A 166 -11.10 10.30 2.80
CA ALA A 166 -9.89 9.79 3.44
C ALA A 166 -9.99 8.27 3.76
N PRO A 167 -10.11 7.39 2.74
CA PRO A 167 -10.39 5.97 2.97
C PRO A 167 -9.28 5.23 3.73
N LEU A 168 -8.04 5.67 3.59
CA LEU A 168 -6.90 5.09 4.30
C LEU A 168 -6.94 5.44 5.80
N ASP A 169 -7.29 6.69 6.10
CA ASP A 169 -7.44 7.17 7.47
C ASP A 169 -8.65 6.53 8.16
N GLU A 170 -9.80 6.49 7.47
CA GLU A 170 -11.02 5.90 8.00
C GLU A 170 -10.83 4.42 8.39
N PHE A 171 -10.10 3.65 7.58
CA PHE A 171 -9.82 2.25 7.90
C PHE A 171 -8.99 2.09 9.18
N VAL A 172 -7.88 2.82 9.32
CA VAL A 172 -7.00 2.69 10.49
C VAL A 172 -7.61 3.32 11.73
N SER A 173 -8.19 4.51 11.63
CA SER A 173 -8.86 5.18 12.76
C SER A 173 -10.05 4.37 13.28
N SER A 174 -10.81 3.70 12.41
CA SER A 174 -11.90 2.80 12.85
C SER A 174 -11.39 1.53 13.54
N ALA A 175 -10.24 0.99 13.12
CA ALA A 175 -9.58 -0.12 13.83
C ALA A 175 -9.14 0.31 15.24
N ILE A 176 -8.49 1.47 15.35
CA ILE A 176 -8.06 2.07 16.61
C ILE A 176 -9.26 2.35 17.53
N ALA A 177 -10.36 2.90 16.99
CA ALA A 177 -11.53 3.26 17.79
C ALA A 177 -12.50 2.09 18.06
N GLY A 178 -12.35 0.95 17.37
CA GLY A 178 -13.29 -0.17 17.44
C GLY A 178 -14.67 0.16 16.86
N THR A 179 -14.70 0.94 15.77
CA THR A 179 -15.92 1.41 15.10
C THR A 179 -15.97 0.93 13.66
N GLY A 180 -17.03 1.31 12.92
CA GLY A 180 -17.15 1.00 11.50
C GLY A 180 -17.09 -0.51 11.23
N VAL A 181 -16.20 -0.95 10.34
CA VAL A 181 -16.02 -2.38 10.02
C VAL A 181 -15.44 -3.20 11.18
N PHE A 182 -14.93 -2.54 12.21
CA PHE A 182 -14.38 -3.14 13.41
C PHE A 182 -15.34 -3.10 14.61
N GLU A 183 -16.58 -2.61 14.43
CA GLU A 183 -17.57 -2.62 15.50
C GLU A 183 -17.88 -4.05 15.97
N GLY A 184 -17.69 -4.32 17.26
CA GLY A 184 -17.87 -5.65 17.86
C GLY A 184 -16.75 -6.66 17.54
N ALA A 185 -15.69 -6.24 16.86
CA ALA A 185 -14.51 -7.08 16.63
C ALA A 185 -13.67 -7.25 17.91
N SER A 186 -12.92 -8.34 18.01
CA SER A 186 -11.95 -8.54 19.10
C SER A 186 -10.75 -7.60 18.95
N ASP A 187 -10.03 -7.40 20.06
CA ASP A 187 -8.78 -6.62 20.05
C ASP A 187 -7.74 -7.24 19.11
N ASP A 188 -7.69 -8.57 18.96
CA ASP A 188 -6.84 -9.25 17.97
C ASP A 188 -7.18 -8.90 16.51
N VAL A 189 -8.47 -8.71 16.19
CA VAL A 189 -8.87 -8.31 14.83
C VAL A 189 -8.56 -6.84 14.61
N ARG A 190 -8.79 -6.00 15.63
CA ARG A 190 -8.44 -4.57 15.58
C ARG A 190 -6.94 -4.37 15.46
N SER A 191 -6.12 -5.13 16.19
CA SER A 191 -4.65 -5.04 16.12
C SER A 191 -4.12 -5.33 14.72
N GLN A 192 -4.69 -6.33 14.03
CA GLN A 192 -4.36 -6.59 12.62
C GLN A 192 -4.80 -5.44 11.70
N GLY A 193 -5.98 -4.85 11.94
CA GLY A 193 -6.44 -3.66 11.21
C GLY A 193 -5.46 -2.49 11.33
N VAL A 194 -5.02 -2.21 12.56
CA VAL A 194 -4.02 -1.17 12.86
C VAL A 194 -2.69 -1.49 12.18
N GLU A 195 -2.09 -2.64 12.48
CA GLU A 195 -0.75 -2.99 12.01
C GLU A 195 -0.70 -3.04 10.47
N LYS A 196 -1.64 -3.76 9.84
CA LYS A 196 -1.61 -3.96 8.39
C LYS A 196 -2.07 -2.70 7.64
N GLY A 197 -3.00 -1.94 8.19
CA GLY A 197 -3.42 -0.65 7.63
C GLY A 197 -2.27 0.35 7.62
N MET A 198 -1.54 0.50 8.72
CA MET A 198 -0.35 1.35 8.76
C MET A 198 0.76 0.80 7.86
N GLN A 199 1.24 -0.42 8.14
CA GLN A 199 2.44 -0.99 7.51
C GLN A 199 2.29 -1.24 6.01
N ASN A 200 1.13 -1.72 5.54
CA ASN A 200 0.99 -2.23 4.16
C ASN A 200 -0.01 -1.47 3.31
N GLN A 201 -0.84 -0.61 3.90
CA GLN A 201 -1.76 0.23 3.13
C GLN A 201 -1.23 1.66 3.06
N ILE A 202 -1.02 2.31 4.20
CA ILE A 202 -0.61 3.71 4.26
C ILE A 202 0.85 3.88 3.82
N MET A 203 1.78 3.09 4.35
CA MET A 203 3.19 3.22 3.94
C MET A 203 3.38 2.93 2.45
N ILE A 204 2.71 1.90 1.89
CA ILE A 204 2.73 1.64 0.44
C ILE A 204 2.11 2.78 -0.36
N ALA A 205 1.02 3.38 0.12
CA ALA A 205 0.44 4.56 -0.54
C ALA A 205 1.43 5.74 -0.55
N TRP A 206 2.24 5.89 0.50
CA TRP A 206 3.35 6.86 0.56
C TRP A 206 4.41 6.57 -0.49
N VAL A 207 4.88 5.32 -0.59
CA VAL A 207 5.82 4.88 -1.61
C VAL A 207 5.30 5.22 -3.01
N MET A 208 4.06 4.84 -3.31
CA MET A 208 3.45 5.11 -4.62
C MET A 208 3.28 6.60 -4.90
N HIS A 209 2.98 7.41 -3.89
CA HIS A 209 2.91 8.86 -4.04
C HIS A 209 4.26 9.45 -4.45
N GLU A 210 5.34 9.03 -3.81
CA GLU A 210 6.68 9.53 -4.12
C GLU A 210 7.18 9.04 -5.48
N LEU A 211 6.95 7.77 -5.82
CA LEU A 211 7.32 7.24 -7.14
C LEU A 211 6.56 7.94 -8.28
N ASN A 212 5.26 8.22 -8.10
CA ASN A 212 4.50 9.00 -9.08
C ASN A 212 5.01 10.44 -9.18
N SER A 213 5.40 11.05 -8.06
CA SER A 213 6.02 12.38 -8.05
C SER A 213 7.38 12.38 -8.76
N ALA A 214 8.18 11.33 -8.58
CA ALA A 214 9.44 11.13 -9.27
C ALA A 214 9.23 11.02 -10.78
N ILE A 215 8.26 10.21 -11.23
CA ILE A 215 7.90 10.05 -12.64
C ILE A 215 7.46 11.40 -13.24
N ALA A 216 6.56 12.12 -12.57
CA ALA A 216 6.09 13.42 -13.05
C ALA A 216 7.23 14.44 -13.17
N LYS A 217 8.10 14.53 -12.14
CA LYS A 217 9.28 15.41 -12.19
C LYS A 217 10.28 15.01 -13.28
N ALA A 218 10.45 13.70 -13.53
CA ALA A 218 11.31 13.22 -14.61
C ALA A 218 10.76 13.57 -16.00
N GLN A 219 9.44 13.45 -16.19
CA GLN A 219 8.75 13.86 -17.42
C GLN A 219 8.89 15.37 -17.68
N ASP A 220 8.93 16.18 -16.62
CA ASP A 220 9.22 17.62 -16.68
C ASP A 220 10.72 17.94 -16.85
N GLY A 221 11.59 16.93 -16.95
CA GLY A 221 13.05 17.09 -17.06
C GLY A 221 13.74 17.52 -15.76
N ASN A 222 13.02 17.52 -14.63
CA ASN A 222 13.55 17.89 -13.33
C ASN A 222 14.26 16.72 -12.65
N PHE A 223 15.51 16.48 -13.04
CA PHE A 223 16.38 15.48 -12.40
C PHE A 223 17.29 16.09 -11.33
N ASP A 224 16.92 17.19 -10.68
CA ASP A 224 17.71 17.73 -9.55
C ASP A 224 17.82 16.66 -8.44
N VAL A 225 19.02 16.45 -7.89
CA VAL A 225 19.26 15.39 -6.90
C VAL A 225 18.58 15.69 -5.57
N ALA A 226 18.58 16.95 -5.12
CA ALA A 226 18.11 17.34 -3.80
C ALA A 226 16.59 17.59 -3.74
N LYS A 227 15.92 17.78 -4.88
CA LYS A 227 14.48 18.13 -4.91
C LYS A 227 13.71 17.64 -6.14
N GLY A 228 14.41 17.07 -7.12
CA GLY A 228 13.85 16.59 -8.38
C GLY A 228 13.41 15.13 -8.29
N ALA A 229 13.30 14.47 -9.45
CA ALA A 229 12.87 13.09 -9.57
C ALA A 229 13.70 12.12 -8.71
N VAL A 230 15.00 12.36 -8.61
CA VAL A 230 15.94 11.54 -7.83
C VAL A 230 15.58 11.60 -6.34
N HIS A 231 15.26 12.79 -5.82
CA HIS A 231 14.89 12.95 -4.42
C HIS A 231 13.62 12.18 -4.06
N ASN A 232 12.56 12.27 -4.87
CA ASN A 232 11.33 11.52 -4.58
C ASN A 232 11.50 10.02 -4.77
N TRP A 233 12.41 9.59 -5.66
CA TRP A 233 12.75 8.18 -5.75
C TRP A 233 13.39 7.68 -4.44
N ASP A 234 14.32 8.46 -3.89
CA ASP A 234 14.92 8.20 -2.57
C ASP A 234 13.89 8.24 -1.43
N GLU A 235 12.96 9.20 -1.42
CA GLU A 235 11.86 9.28 -0.45
C GLU A 235 10.96 8.03 -0.54
N GLY A 236 10.69 7.54 -1.75
CA GLY A 236 9.95 6.29 -1.96
C GLY A 236 10.62 5.09 -1.28
N TRP A 237 11.94 4.94 -1.43
CA TRP A 237 12.67 3.88 -0.72
C TRP A 237 12.68 4.09 0.80
N ALA A 238 12.82 5.33 1.26
CA ALA A 238 12.79 5.68 2.67
C ALA A 238 11.46 5.31 3.35
N PHE A 239 10.33 5.37 2.65
CA PHE A 239 9.03 4.90 3.17
C PHE A 239 8.80 3.40 3.03
N TYR A 240 9.47 2.73 2.07
CA TYR A 240 9.35 1.29 1.86
C TYR A 240 10.18 0.48 2.86
N ALA A 241 11.45 0.83 3.01
CA ALA A 241 12.38 0.20 3.94
C ALA A 241 12.48 0.98 5.24
N GLY A 242 12.80 2.28 5.14
CA GLY A 242 13.05 3.12 6.31
C GLY A 242 14.25 2.68 7.15
N ALA A 243 14.41 3.32 8.31
CA ALA A 243 15.52 3.05 9.22
C ALA A 243 15.38 1.71 9.96
N GLU A 244 14.15 1.19 10.05
CA GLU A 244 13.81 -0.07 10.72
C GLU A 244 13.03 -1.00 9.74
N PRO A 245 13.73 -1.62 8.77
CA PRO A 245 13.10 -2.33 7.65
C PRO A 245 12.11 -3.43 8.05
N GLY A 246 12.29 -4.04 9.22
CA GLY A 246 11.39 -5.08 9.75
C GLY A 246 9.95 -4.60 10.03
N CYS A 247 9.76 -3.30 10.28
CA CYS A 247 8.45 -2.72 10.56
C CYS A 247 7.80 -2.07 9.35
N GLY A 248 8.55 -1.83 8.27
CA GLY A 248 8.04 -1.26 7.03
C GLY A 248 7.50 -2.32 6.06
N PRO A 249 6.98 -1.89 4.90
CA PRO A 249 6.63 -2.80 3.80
C PRO A 249 7.74 -3.81 3.44
N TYR A 250 9.02 -3.41 3.51
CA TYR A 250 10.17 -4.29 3.27
C TYR A 250 10.12 -5.55 4.14
N GLY A 251 9.87 -5.41 5.44
CA GLY A 251 9.74 -6.55 6.36
C GLY A 251 8.51 -7.41 6.07
N THR A 252 7.43 -6.83 5.54
CA THR A 252 6.31 -7.63 5.02
C THR A 252 6.75 -8.47 3.82
N ALA A 253 7.52 -7.90 2.90
CA ALA A 253 8.04 -8.65 1.75
C ALA A 253 8.92 -9.82 2.20
N ASP A 254 9.82 -9.63 3.17
CA ASP A 254 10.63 -10.72 3.75
C ASP A 254 9.76 -11.83 4.34
N LYS A 255 8.76 -11.49 5.16
CA LYS A 255 7.80 -12.47 5.72
C LYS A 255 7.03 -13.22 4.63
N ARG A 256 6.72 -12.58 3.50
CA ARG A 256 6.07 -13.25 2.35
C ARG A 256 7.07 -14.13 1.60
N GLY A 257 8.30 -13.67 1.44
CA GLY A 257 9.38 -14.47 0.88
C GLY A 257 9.59 -15.76 1.65
N GLU A 258 9.55 -15.71 2.99
CA GLU A 258 9.60 -16.90 3.83
C GLU A 258 8.42 -17.84 3.57
N ASN A 259 7.19 -17.32 3.62
CA ASN A 259 5.97 -18.11 3.39
C ASN A 259 5.95 -18.83 2.03
N PHE A 260 6.53 -18.21 1.00
CA PHE A 260 6.54 -18.72 -0.37
C PHE A 260 7.84 -19.42 -0.77
N GLY A 261 8.83 -19.49 0.14
CA GLY A 261 10.14 -20.08 -0.16
C GLY A 261 10.93 -19.28 -1.22
N THR A 262 10.74 -17.96 -1.27
CA THR A 262 11.38 -17.04 -2.21
C THR A 262 12.33 -16.06 -1.50
N LEU A 263 13.01 -16.53 -0.46
CA LEU A 263 14.11 -15.79 0.17
C LEU A 263 15.42 -15.99 -0.62
N THR A 264 16.26 -14.97 -0.60
CA THR A 264 17.68 -15.06 -0.93
C THR A 264 18.43 -15.78 0.19
N ASP A 265 19.67 -16.20 -0.08
CA ASP A 265 20.56 -16.78 0.95
C ASP A 265 20.81 -15.82 2.14
N GLY A 266 20.60 -14.51 1.93
CA GLY A 266 20.72 -13.47 2.96
C GLY A 266 19.48 -13.30 3.84
N GLY A 267 18.42 -14.08 3.62
CA GLY A 267 17.17 -13.98 4.40
C GLY A 267 16.22 -12.87 3.95
N THR A 268 16.56 -12.15 2.89
CA THR A 268 15.72 -11.11 2.27
C THR A 268 14.86 -11.71 1.16
N SER A 269 13.61 -11.26 0.99
CA SER A 269 12.76 -11.63 -0.15
C SER A 269 13.42 -11.29 -1.49
N VAL A 270 13.34 -12.18 -2.47
CA VAL A 270 13.76 -11.92 -3.87
C VAL A 270 12.96 -10.78 -4.50
N SER A 271 11.81 -10.39 -3.93
CA SER A 271 11.01 -9.26 -4.39
C SER A 271 11.46 -7.89 -3.86
N ASN A 272 12.42 -7.85 -2.93
CA ASN A 272 13.08 -6.63 -2.48
C ASN A 272 14.24 -6.29 -3.41
#